data_AF-A0A5K1HXE8-F1
#
_entry.id   AF-A0A5K1HXE8-F1
#
_cell.length_a   1.000
_cell.length_b   1.000
_cell.length_c   1.000
_cell.angle_alpha   90.00
_cell.angle_beta   90.00
_cell.angle_gamma   90.00
#
_symmetry.space_group_name_H-M   'P 1'
#
loop_
_entity.id
_entity.type
_entity.pdbx_description
1 polymer ?
#
loop_
_entity_poly.entity_id
_entity_poly.type
_entity_poly.pdbx_seq_one_letter_code
_entity_poly.pdbx_strand_id
1 'polypeptide(L)' 'CSLSLESEIRRSLDVISRSTRGFEDLYSSSLWFRILRQHGYNVSA' A
#
# COMPACT_ATOMS: atom_id res chain seq x y z
N CYS A 1 18.64 3.39 7.66
CA CYS A 1 17.72 4.50 7.38
C CYS A 1 16.53 4.07 6.49
N SER A 2 15.85 2.99 6.85
CA SER A 2 14.65 2.45 6.14
C SER A 2 13.34 3.15 6.55
N LEU A 3 13.32 3.80 7.73
CA LEU A 3 12.15 4.46 8.30
C LEU A 3 11.60 5.63 7.48
N SER A 4 12.47 6.31 6.70
CA SER A 4 12.04 7.42 5.83
C SER A 4 11.23 6.90 4.64
N LEU A 5 11.68 5.80 4.04
CA LEU A 5 11.04 5.23 2.85
C LEU A 5 9.67 4.65 3.19
N GLU A 6 9.56 3.92 4.30
CA GLU A 6 8.28 3.35 4.75
C GLU A 6 7.26 4.45 5.06
N SER A 7 7.70 5.55 5.69
CA SER A 7 6.84 6.69 6.01
C SER A 7 6.35 7.41 4.75
N GLU A 8 7.21 7.54 3.75
CA GLU A 8 6.90 8.18 2.48
C GLU A 8 5.98 7.32 1.60
N ILE A 9 6.18 6.00 1.62
CA ILE A 9 5.26 5.03 1.02
C ILE A 9 3.89 5.15 1.67
N ARG A 10 3.80 5.06 3.01
CA ARG A 10 2.53 5.17 3.75
C ARG A 10 1.81 6.48 3.45
N ARG A 11 2.54 7.59 3.39
CA ARG A 11 1.95 8.91 3.11
C ARG A 11 1.40 9.01 1.70
N SER A 12 2.14 8.55 0.71
CA SER A 12 1.71 8.58 -0.70
C SER A 12 0.47 7.74 -0.92
N LEU A 13 0.37 6.64 -0.20
CA LEU A 13 -0.69 5.66 -0.38
C LEU A 13 -1.95 5.99 0.46
N ASP A 14 -1.84 6.78 1.54
CA ASP A 14 -2.98 7.50 2.15
C ASP A 14 -3.59 8.52 1.17
N VAL A 15 -2.74 9.27 0.47
CA VAL A 15 -3.19 10.26 -0.53
C VAL A 15 -3.89 9.59 -1.71
N ILE A 16 -3.33 8.49 -2.24
CA ILE A 16 -3.91 7.73 -3.35
C ILE A 16 -5.24 7.11 -2.93
N SER A 17 -5.30 6.38 -1.80
CA SER A 17 -6.54 5.72 -1.34
C SER A 17 -7.69 6.70 -1.10
N ARG A 18 -7.40 7.92 -0.65
CA ARG A 18 -8.41 8.97 -0.45
C ARG A 18 -8.86 9.61 -1.76
N SER A 19 -8.01 9.60 -2.78
CA SER A 19 -8.31 10.16 -4.12
C SER A 19 -8.98 9.16 -5.06
N THR A 20 -8.78 7.86 -4.88
CA THR A 20 -9.22 6.80 -5.82
C THR A 20 -10.37 5.97 -5.26
N ARG A 21 -11.45 6.60 -4.80
CA ARG A 21 -12.70 5.95 -4.34
C ARG A 21 -13.40 5.03 -5.37
N GLY A 22 -12.75 4.65 -6.47
CA GLY A 22 -13.31 3.74 -7.49
C GLY A 22 -12.31 3.09 -8.45
N PHE A 23 -10.99 3.23 -8.26
CA PHE A 23 -10.00 2.58 -9.14
C PHE A 23 -8.80 2.10 -8.32
N GLU A 24 -8.93 0.94 -7.69
CA GLU A 24 -7.75 0.14 -7.38
C GLU A 24 -7.29 -0.52 -8.68
N ASP A 25 -6.40 0.18 -9.39
CA ASP A 25 -5.56 -0.45 -10.41
C ASP A 25 -4.90 -1.71 -9.82
N LEU A 26 -4.89 -2.79 -10.59
CA LEU A 26 -4.22 -4.07 -10.28
C LEU A 26 -2.81 -3.87 -9.73
N TYR A 27 -2.07 -2.87 -10.22
CA TYR A 27 -0.75 -2.53 -9.69
C TYR A 27 -0.81 -2.05 -8.24
N SER A 28 -1.78 -1.19 -7.91
CA SER A 28 -1.98 -0.69 -6.54
C SER A 28 -2.38 -1.83 -5.60
N SER A 29 -3.36 -2.65 -6.00
CA SER A 29 -3.80 -3.81 -5.20
C SER A 29 -2.67 -4.83 -4.99
N SER A 30 -1.87 -5.10 -6.03
CA SER A 30 -0.72 -6.01 -5.95
C SER A 30 0.39 -5.46 -5.04
N LEU A 31 0.64 -4.14 -5.10
CA LEU A 31 1.62 -3.48 -4.24
C LEU A 31 1.20 -3.56 -2.77
N TRP A 32 -0.07 -3.29 -2.50
CA TRP A 32 -0.66 -3.40 -1.17
C TRP A 32 -0.59 -4.82 -0.61
N PHE A 33 -0.98 -5.82 -1.41
CA PHE A 33 -0.90 -7.21 -1.05
C PHE A 33 0.54 -7.62 -0.66
N ARG A 34 1.53 -7.17 -1.46
CA ARG A 34 2.95 -7.43 -1.18
C ARG A 34 3.42 -6.79 0.12
N ILE A 35 3.12 -5.52 0.35
CA ILE A 35 3.53 -4.79 1.57
C ILE A 35 2.91 -5.46 2.81
N LEU A 36 1.62 -5.76 2.78
CA LEU A 36 0.92 -6.35 3.92
C LEU A 36 1.47 -7.74 4.27
N ARG A 37 1.73 -8.60 3.27
CA ARG A 37 2.35 -9.92 3.47
C ARG A 37 3.78 -9.80 4.00
N GLN A 38 4.54 -8.80 3.58
CA GLN A 38 5.90 -8.54 4.10
C GLN A 38 5.90 -8.13 5.58
N HIS A 39 4.85 -7.45 6.05
CA HIS A 39 4.69 -7.07 7.45
C HIS A 39 3.94 -8.12 8.31
N GLY A 40 3.69 -9.31 7.78
CA GLY A 40 3.07 -10.42 8.51
C GLY A 40 1.55 -10.35 8.64
N TYR A 41 0.88 -9.46 7.89
CA TYR A 41 -0.57 -9.45 7.84
C TYR A 41 -1.07 -10.61 6.97
N ASN A 42 -1.99 -11.40 7.52
CA ASN A 42 -2.60 -12.51 6.80
C ASN A 42 -3.73 -11.99 5.89
N VAL A 43 -3.34 -11.43 4.74
CA VAL A 43 -4.28 -10.96 3.71
C VAL A 43 -4.71 -12.14 2.85
N SER A 44 -6.01 -12.35 2.70
CA SER A 44 -6.58 -13.24 1.69
C SER A 44 -6.56 -12.55 0.32
N ALA A 45 -6.34 -13.34 -0.73
CA ALA A 45 -6.46 -12.88 -2.12
C ALA A 45 -7.91 -12.51 -2.47
#